data_AF-A0A4U9UFQ7-F1
#
_entry.id   AF-A0A4U9UFQ7-F1
#
_cell.length_a   1.000
_cell.length_b   1.000
_cell.length_c   1.000
_cell.angle_alpha   90.00
_cell.angle_beta   90.00
_cell.angle_gamma   90.00
#
_symmetry.space_group_name_H-M   'P 1'
#
loop_
_entity.id
_entity.type
_entity.pdbx_description
1 polymer ?
#
loop_
_entity_poly.entity_id
_entity_poly.type
_entity_poly.pdbx_seq_one_letter_code
_entity_poly.pdbx_strand_id
1 'polypeptide(L)' 'MRQSLPYGTASGKHGLYFIAYCARLHNIEQQLLSMFGELDGKHDAMLRFSRAVTGSYYFAPSLTRLMSL' A
#
# COMPACT_ATOMS: atom_id res chain seq x y z
N MET A 1 -8.45 -5.92 -2.26
CA MET A 1 -9.10 -5.78 -0.94
C MET A 1 -8.18 -4.97 -0.03
N ARG A 2 -8.64 -3.84 0.51
CA ARG A 2 -7.85 -3.03 1.46
C ARG A 2 -8.12 -3.51 2.89
N GLN A 3 -7.10 -3.46 3.75
CA GLN A 3 -7.19 -3.76 5.19
C GLN A 3 -6.49 -2.66 6.01
N SER A 4 -6.51 -1.42 5.47
CA SER A 4 -5.77 -0.29 6.04
C SER A 4 -6.42 0.21 7.33
N LEU A 5 -5.62 0.63 8.30
CA LEU A 5 -6.08 1.20 9.57
C LEU A 5 -5.27 2.45 9.94
N PRO A 6 -5.87 3.43 10.64
CA PRO A 6 -5.11 4.52 11.25
C PRO A 6 -4.11 4.01 12.28
N TYR A 7 -2.99 4.70 12.46
CA TYR A 7 -2.00 4.40 13.49
C TYR A 7 -1.39 5.67 14.10
N GLY A 8 -0.74 5.51 15.24
CA GLY A 8 0.07 6.56 15.87
C GLY A 8 -0.55 7.15 17.14
N THR A 9 -0.05 8.32 17.53
CA THR A 9 -0.53 9.07 18.70
C THR A 9 -0.96 10.48 18.31
N ALA A 10 -1.87 11.08 19.09
CA ALA A 10 -2.45 12.39 18.78
C ALA A 10 -1.39 13.51 18.68
N SER A 11 -0.41 13.52 19.57
CA SER A 11 0.67 14.52 19.61
C SER A 11 1.96 14.08 18.91
N GLY A 12 2.06 12.81 18.50
CA GLY A 12 3.25 12.24 17.87
C GLY A 12 3.04 11.94 16.39
N LYS A 13 3.83 11.00 15.84
CA LYS A 13 3.62 10.52 14.48
C LYS A 13 2.30 9.76 14.39
N HIS A 14 1.50 10.10 13.40
CA HIS A 14 0.24 9.44 13.10
C HIS A 14 -0.02 9.46 11.59
N GLY A 15 -0.88 8.55 11.14
CA GLY A 15 -1.24 8.44 9.73
C GLY A 15 -2.03 7.18 9.44
N LEU A 16 -1.93 6.69 8.21
CA LEU A 16 -2.57 5.46 7.75
C LEU A 16 -1.52 4.38 7.51
N TYR A 17 -1.74 3.20 8.08
CA TYR A 17 -1.01 2.01 7.67
C TYR A 17 -1.72 1.40 6.47
N PHE A 18 -1.25 1.71 5.26
CA PHE A 18 -1.82 1.16 4.04
C PHE A 18 -1.41 -0.30 3.86
N ILE A 19 -2.39 -1.17 3.64
CA ILE A 19 -2.20 -2.58 3.28
C ILE A 19 -3.35 -3.04 2.39
N ALA A 20 -3.01 -3.79 1.34
CA ALA A 20 -3.96 -4.34 0.40
C ALA A 20 -3.53 -5.73 -0.08
N TYR A 21 -4.52 -6.58 -0.29
CA TYR A 21 -4.37 -7.90 -0.91
C TYR A 21 -4.99 -7.87 -2.31
N CYS A 22 -4.35 -8.54 -3.26
CA CYS A 22 -4.90 -8.74 -4.59
C CYS A 22 -4.43 -10.08 -5.17
N ALA A 23 -5.29 -10.73 -5.95
CA ALA A 23 -4.93 -11.94 -6.68
C ALA A 23 -3.95 -11.65 -7.84
N ARG A 24 -3.87 -10.40 -8.31
CA ARG A 24 -2.95 -9.95 -9.35
C ARG A 24 -2.22 -8.69 -8.89
N LEU A 25 -0.90 -8.77 -8.73
CA LEU A 25 -0.08 -7.64 -8.28
C LEU A 25 -0.21 -6.41 -9.20
N HIS A 26 -0.39 -6.66 -10.50
CA HIS A 26 -0.67 -5.66 -11.53
C HIS A 26 -1.68 -4.59 -11.08
N ASN A 27 -2.76 -4.99 -10.41
CA ASN A 27 -3.82 -4.05 -10.04
C ASN A 27 -3.34 -3.01 -9.01
N ILE A 28 -2.44 -3.40 -8.10
CA ILE A 28 -1.85 -2.50 -7.10
C ILE A 28 -0.78 -1.63 -7.76
N GLU A 29 0.05 -2.23 -8.61
CA GLU A 29 1.10 -1.53 -9.33
C GLU A 29 0.56 -0.42 -10.24
N GLN A 30 -0.50 -0.67 -11.01
CA GLN A 30 -1.13 0.35 -11.85
C GLN A 30 -1.68 1.53 -11.03
N GLN A 31 -2.22 1.27 -9.84
CA GLN A 31 -2.67 2.33 -8.94
C GLN A 31 -1.50 3.16 -8.43
N LEU A 32 -0.38 2.54 -8.06
CA LEU A 32 0.82 3.27 -7.62
C LEU A 32 1.44 4.08 -8.76
N LEU A 33 1.57 3.51 -9.96
CA LEU A 33 2.07 4.25 -11.12
C LEU A 33 1.20 5.48 -11.42
N SER A 34 -0.12 5.36 -11.27
CA SER A 34 -1.03 6.51 -11.37
C SER A 34 -0.79 7.54 -10.26
N MET A 35 -0.81 7.11 -9.00
CA MET A 35 -0.69 8.01 -7.83
C MET A 35 0.63 8.79 -7.80
N PHE A 36 1.71 8.18 -8.28
CA PHE A 36 3.05 8.78 -8.31
C PHE A 36 3.39 9.39 -9.67
N GLY A 37 2.39 9.61 -10.55
CA GLY A 37 2.56 10.35 -11.80
C GLY A 37 3.36 9.63 -12.89
N GLU A 38 3.67 8.34 -12.72
CA GLU A 38 4.41 7.54 -13.70
C GLU A 38 3.57 7.20 -14.95
N LEU A 39 2.23 7.23 -14.84
CA LEU A 39 1.35 7.00 -15.99
C LEU A 39 1.13 8.24 -16.87
N ASP A 40 0.96 9.41 -16.26
CA ASP A 40 0.48 10.61 -16.97
C ASP A 40 1.08 11.93 -16.48
N GLY A 41 2.11 11.89 -15.62
CA GLY A 41 2.76 13.04 -15.02
C GLY A 41 1.99 13.70 -13.88
N LYS A 42 0.77 13.27 -13.56
CA LYS A 42 -0.06 13.87 -12.50
C LYS A 42 0.06 13.08 -11.21
N HIS A 43 0.48 13.76 -10.14
CA HIS A 43 0.60 13.14 -8.83
C HIS A 43 -0.71 13.24 -8.04
N ASP A 44 -0.94 12.26 -7.17
CA ASP A 44 -2.07 12.27 -6.24
C ASP A 44 -2.00 13.48 -5.29
N ALA A 45 -3.12 14.18 -5.13
CA ALA A 45 -3.21 15.38 -4.29
C ALA A 45 -2.96 15.10 -2.80
N MET A 46 -3.16 13.87 -2.31
CA MET A 46 -2.89 13.48 -0.93
C MET A 46 -1.40 13.63 -0.56
N LEU A 47 -0.50 13.56 -1.55
CA LEU A 47 0.94 13.72 -1.34
C LEU A 47 1.33 15.12 -0.86
N ARG A 48 0.40 16.09 -0.91
CA ARG A 48 0.60 17.44 -0.36
C ARG A 48 0.66 17.47 1.18
N PHE A 49 0.06 16.48 1.85
CA PHE A 49 -0.05 16.47 3.32
C PHE A 49 0.27 15.12 3.97
N SER A 50 0.43 14.05 3.20
CA SER A 50 0.85 12.74 3.66
C SER A 50 1.96 12.20 2.78
N ARG A 51 2.90 11.43 3.34
CA ARG A 51 3.99 10.79 2.58
C ARG A 51 4.13 9.33 2.98
N ALA A 52 4.31 8.46 2.00
CA ALA A 52 4.72 7.08 2.26
C ALA A 52 6.16 7.10 2.78
N VAL A 53 6.40 6.47 3.94
CA VAL A 53 7.75 6.34 4.52
C VAL A 53 8.28 4.90 4.45
N THR A 54 7.43 3.96 4.07
CA THR A 54 7.75 2.55 3.83
C THR A 54 6.95 2.05 2.62
N GLY A 55 7.41 0.97 2.00
CA GLY A 55 6.71 0.31 0.90
C GLY A 55 7.35 -1.04 0.60
N SER A 56 6.53 -2.07 0.40
CA SER A 56 7.00 -3.43 0.12
C SER A 56 5.88 -4.28 -0.47
N TYR A 57 6.28 -5.31 -1.21
CA TYR A 57 5.38 -6.36 -1.69
C TYR A 57 5.70 -7.68 -1.02
N TYR A 58 4.66 -8.46 -0.75
CA TYR A 58 4.75 -9.78 -0.16
C TYR A 58 3.78 -10.72 -0.86
N PHE A 59 4.05 -12.02 -0.74
CA PHE A 59 3.15 -13.08 -1.14
C PHE A 59 2.61 -13.79 0.10
N ALA A 60 1.28 -13.87 0.21
CA ALA A 60 0.61 -14.65 1.24
C ALA A 60 0.23 -16.02 0.63
N PRO A 61 1.01 -17.10 0.89
CA PRO A 61 0.71 -18.42 0.36
C PRO A 61 -0.60 -18.97 0.93
N SER A 62 -1.17 -19.98 0.26
CA SER A 62 -2.22 -20.79 0.87
C SER A 62 -1.68 -21.51 2.12
N LEU A 63 -2.58 -21.87 3.04
CA LEU A 63 -2.21 -22.60 4.25
C LEU A 63 -1.47 -23.91 3.94
N THR A 64 -1.91 -24.66 2.92
CA THR A 64 -1.25 -25.89 2.48
C THR A 64 0.20 -25.63 2.03
N ARG A 65 0.44 -24.53 1.30
CA ARG A 65 1.81 -24.18 0.86
C ARG A 65 2.66 -23.70 2.03
N LEU A 66 2.10 -22.93 2.96
CA LEU A 66 2.81 -22.46 4.15
C LEU A 66 3.26 -23.61 5.06
N MET A 67 2.38 -24.60 5.28
CA MET A 67 2.67 -25.77 6.13
C MET A 67 3.61 -26.80 5.48
N SER A 68 3.97 -26.60 4.21
CA SER A 68 4.89 -27.47 3.45
C SER A 68 6.16 -26.75 3.00
N LEU A 69 6.46 -25.59 3.60
CA LEU A 69 7.78 -24.96 3.52
C LEU A 69 8.79 -25.72 4.37
#